data_AF-A0A835EF23-F1
#
_entry.id   AF-A0A835EF23-F1
#
_cell.length_a   1.000
_cell.length_b   1.000
_cell.length_c   1.000
_cell.angle_alpha   90.00
_cell.angle_beta   90.00
_cell.angle_gamma   90.00
#
_symmetry.space_group_name_H-M   'P 1'
#
loop_
_entity.id
_entity.type
_entity.pdbx_description
1 polymer ?
#
loop_
_entity_poly.entity_id
_entity_poly.type
_entity_poly.pdbx_seq_one_letter_code
_entity_poly.pdbx_strand_id
1 'polypeptide(L)'
;MLIWRCWSVRNGVTKAEEALSVEGSVIFLTRYMQSLLSVRQQEVAMDERGKQKPQEKSWRPPPPNALKINADGAFNPESGGAAVGIVIRNDAGQPLLMAGRRLYYCKDAEEAEALACLEGICMGARWADMNIILESDCASVIKLFKEDLNDRA
;
A
#
# COMPACT_ATOMS: atom_id res chain seq x y z
N MET A 1 -3.07 -1.96 9.86
CA MET A 1 -3.06 -3.34 10.41
C MET A 1 -4.39 -4.06 10.29
N LEU A 2 -5.52 -3.48 10.70
CA LEU A 2 -6.84 -4.11 10.56
C LEU A 2 -7.18 -4.46 9.11
N ILE A 3 -6.97 -3.52 8.17
CA ILE A 3 -7.24 -3.76 6.73
C ILE A 3 -6.31 -4.83 6.15
N TRP A 4 -5.03 -4.87 6.55
CA TRP A 4 -4.11 -5.94 6.15
C TRP A 4 -4.56 -7.30 6.70
N ARG A 5 -5.05 -7.36 7.94
CA ARG A 5 -5.62 -8.59 8.49
C ARG A 5 -6.90 -8.99 7.77
N CYS A 6 -7.80 -8.06 7.45
CA CYS A 6 -8.99 -8.34 6.65
C CYS A 6 -8.62 -8.88 5.26
N TRP A 7 -7.61 -8.30 4.62
CA TRP A 7 -7.08 -8.78 3.35
C TRP A 7 -6.43 -10.16 3.48
N SER A 8 -5.60 -10.39 4.49
CA SER A 8 -4.93 -11.67 4.75
C SER A 8 -5.94 -12.79 5.01
N VAL A 9 -6.97 -12.53 5.83
CA VAL A 9 -8.06 -13.48 6.10
C VAL A 9 -8.85 -13.76 4.82
N ARG A 10 -9.19 -12.73 4.04
CA ARG A 10 -9.85 -12.91 2.74
C ARG A 10 -9.00 -13.78 1.80
N ASN A 11 -7.70 -13.56 1.74
CA ASN A 11 -6.80 -14.35 0.89
C ASN A 11 -6.69 -15.81 1.35
N GLY A 12 -6.59 -16.06 2.66
CA GLY A 12 -6.59 -17.42 3.21
C GLY A 12 -7.86 -18.18 2.84
N VAL A 13 -9.03 -17.56 2.99
CA VAL A 13 -10.32 -18.16 2.62
C VAL A 13 -10.42 -18.40 1.11
N THR A 14 -10.02 -17.43 0.29
CA THR A 14 -10.20 -17.48 -1.17
C THR A 14 -9.17 -18.32 -1.91
N LYS A 15 -7.96 -18.48 -1.37
CA LYS A 15 -6.85 -19.17 -2.05
C LYS A 15 -6.34 -20.42 -1.34
N ALA A 16 -6.54 -20.54 -0.05
CA ALA A 16 -6.00 -21.63 0.77
C ALA A 16 -7.08 -22.44 1.51
N GLU A 17 -8.36 -22.17 1.23
CA GLU A 17 -9.53 -22.78 1.89
C GLU A 17 -9.47 -22.72 3.43
N GLU A 18 -8.77 -21.72 3.98
CA GLU A 18 -8.60 -21.59 5.42
C GLU A 18 -9.91 -21.19 6.09
N ALA A 19 -10.20 -21.82 7.24
CA ALA A 19 -11.36 -21.50 8.04
C ALA A 19 -11.24 -20.11 8.68
N LEU A 20 -12.33 -19.33 8.62
CA LEU A 20 -12.43 -18.04 9.30
C LEU A 20 -12.30 -18.22 10.81
N SER A 21 -11.28 -17.61 11.41
CA SER A 21 -11.12 -17.54 12.87
C SER A 21 -11.03 -16.09 13.35
N VAL A 22 -12.10 -15.65 14.02
CA VAL A 22 -12.15 -14.34 14.69
C VAL A 22 -11.13 -14.31 15.82
N GLU A 23 -11.09 -15.37 16.64
CA GLU A 23 -10.12 -15.52 17.72
C GLU A 23 -8.68 -15.48 17.21
N GLY A 24 -8.37 -16.22 16.13
CA GLY A 24 -7.06 -16.19 15.49
C GLY A 24 -6.68 -14.79 14.99
N SER A 25 -7.65 -14.00 14.55
CA SER A 25 -7.43 -12.61 14.13
C SER A 25 -7.18 -11.67 15.32
N VAL A 26 -7.90 -11.84 16.43
CA VAL A 26 -7.66 -11.08 17.67
C VAL A 26 -6.27 -11.40 18.24
N ILE A 27 -5.90 -12.68 18.29
CA ILE A 27 -4.57 -13.13 18.74
C ILE A 27 -3.49 -12.54 17.83
N PHE A 28 -3.64 -12.64 16.52
CA PHE A 28 -2.70 -12.08 15.56
C PHE A 28 -2.50 -10.58 15.76
N LEU A 29 -3.59 -9.80 15.79
CA LEU A 29 -3.53 -8.35 15.91
C LEU A 29 -2.93 -7.91 17.24
N THR A 30 -3.25 -8.61 18.33
CA THR A 30 -2.72 -8.31 19.67
C THR A 30 -1.22 -8.59 19.74
N ARG A 31 -0.78 -9.77 19.29
CA ARG A 31 0.64 -10.15 19.27
C ARG A 31 1.46 -9.24 18.36
N TYR A 32 0.91 -8.90 17.20
CA TYR A 32 1.58 -8.00 16.26
C TYR A 32 1.66 -6.57 16.79
N MET A 33 0.63 -6.07 17.48
CA MET A 33 0.70 -4.77 18.14
C MET A 33 1.77 -4.76 19.23
N GLN A 34 1.82 -5.82 20.04
CA GLN A 34 2.86 -5.99 21.07
C GLN A 34 4.26 -5.99 20.44
N SER A 35 4.49 -6.74 19.35
CA SER A 35 5.79 -6.77 18.69
C SER A 35 6.18 -5.41 18.12
N LEU A 36 5.26 -4.67 17.49
CA LEU A 36 5.51 -3.31 16.99
C LEU A 36 5.90 -2.34 18.12
N LEU A 37 5.22 -2.41 19.26
CA LEU A 37 5.54 -1.59 20.43
C LEU A 37 6.93 -1.93 20.99
N SER A 38 7.29 -3.22 21.03
CA SER A 38 8.61 -3.68 21.47
C SER A 38 9.73 -3.19 20.55
N VAL A 39 9.53 -3.24 19.23
CA VAL A 39 10.51 -2.74 18.24
C VAL A 39 10.69 -1.23 18.37
N ARG A 40 9.60 -0.48 18.55
CA ARG A 40 9.65 0.97 18.77
C ARG A 40 10.40 1.36 20.06
N GLN A 41 10.39 0.51 21.08
CA GLN A 41 11.14 0.71 22.32
C GLN A 41 12.61 0.29 22.22
N GLN A 42 12.97 -0.58 21.26
CA GLN A 42 14.34 -1.06 21.06
C GLN A 42 15.25 -0.15 20.22
N GLU A 43 14.75 0.94 19.64
CA GLU A 43 15.57 1.90 18.87
C GLU A 43 16.64 2.64 19.70
N VAL A 44 16.77 2.39 21.01
CA VAL A 44 17.82 2.98 21.87
C VAL A 44 19.04 2.06 22.13
N ALA A 45 19.06 0.82 21.63
CA ALA A 45 20.25 -0.02 21.77
C ALA A 45 21.21 0.19 20.58
N MET A 46 22.20 1.08 20.75
CA MET A 46 23.39 1.16 19.89
C MET A 46 24.09 -0.20 19.84
N ASP A 47 24.32 -0.73 18.64
CA ASP A 47 25.12 -1.94 18.43
C ASP A 47 26.61 -1.55 18.42
N GLU A 48 27.41 -2.14 19.31
CA GLU A 48 28.85 -1.83 19.55
C GLU A 48 29.79 -2.25 18.41
N ARG A 49 29.26 -2.58 17.23
CA ARG A 49 30.05 -3.09 16.11
C ARG A 49 29.79 -2.23 14.89
N GLY A 50 30.66 -1.24 14.68
CA GLY A 50 30.63 -0.18 13.65
C GLY A 50 30.56 -0.62 12.18
N LYS A 51 29.61 -1.48 11.84
CA LYS A 51 29.15 -1.74 10.47
C LYS A 51 27.82 -1.03 10.31
N GLN A 52 27.78 -0.02 9.43
CA GLN A 52 26.53 0.62 9.03
C GLN A 52 25.62 -0.46 8.45
N LYS A 53 24.52 -0.77 9.15
CA LYS A 53 23.42 -1.52 8.52
C LYS A 53 22.99 -0.74 7.29
N PRO A 54 22.71 -1.38 6.14
CA PRO A 54 22.05 -0.71 5.03
C PRO A 54 20.85 0.02 5.62
N GLN A 55 20.75 1.34 5.41
CA GLN A 55 19.55 2.07 5.81
C GLN A 55 18.38 1.42 5.07
N GLU A 56 17.61 0.59 5.78
CA GLU A 56 16.29 0.19 5.31
C GLU A 56 15.54 1.49 5.03
N LYS A 57 15.11 1.66 3.77
CA LYS A 57 14.25 2.77 3.37
C LYS A 57 12.91 2.55 4.05
N SER A 58 12.82 2.96 5.31
CA SER A 58 11.57 2.97 6.05
C SER A 58 10.59 3.89 5.33
N TRP A 59 9.32 3.51 5.31
CA TRP A 59 8.27 4.36 4.76
C TRP A 59 8.27 5.70 5.49
N ARG A 60 8.20 6.80 4.73
CA ARG A 60 8.15 8.16 5.28
C ARG A 60 6.85 8.84 4.86
N PRO A 61 6.23 9.62 5.76
CA PRO A 61 5.10 10.45 5.37
C PRO A 61 5.51 11.48 4.29
N PRO A 62 4.53 12.01 3.52
CA PRO A 62 4.79 13.11 2.60
C PRO A 62 5.21 14.39 3.35
N PRO A 63 5.85 15.35 2.66
CA PRO A 63 6.07 16.68 3.22
C PRO A 63 4.73 17.43 3.46
N PRO A 64 4.75 18.54 4.22
CA PRO A 64 3.58 19.41 4.35
C PRO A 64 3.02 19.86 3.00
N ASN A 65 1.71 20.11 2.94
CA ASN A 65 0.98 20.47 1.72
C ASN A 65 1.07 19.39 0.60
N ALA A 66 1.26 18.14 0.99
CA ALA A 66 1.21 17.01 0.07
C ALA A 66 0.42 15.82 0.64
N LEU A 67 -0.18 15.06 -0.26
CA LEU A 67 -0.80 13.78 -0.02
C LEU A 67 0.06 12.68 -0.61
N LYS A 68 0.22 11.59 0.12
CA LYS A 68 0.85 10.37 -0.39
C LYS A 68 -0.22 9.34 -0.71
N ILE A 69 -0.27 8.92 -1.96
CA ILE A 69 -1.19 7.91 -2.49
C ILE A 69 -0.39 6.64 -2.71
N ASN A 70 -0.65 5.61 -1.92
CA ASN A 70 -0.16 4.27 -2.15
C ASN A 70 -1.23 3.49 -2.92
N ALA A 71 -0.92 3.03 -4.13
CA ALA A 71 -1.81 2.27 -5.00
C ALA A 71 -1.21 0.90 -5.31
N ASP A 72 -2.08 -0.12 -5.39
CA ASP A 72 -1.72 -1.52 -5.61
C ASP A 72 -2.84 -2.24 -6.39
N GLY A 73 -2.45 -3.02 -7.39
CA GLY A 73 -3.32 -3.75 -8.31
C GLY A 73 -3.14 -5.25 -8.20
N ALA A 74 -4.19 -5.98 -7.78
CA ALA A 74 -4.17 -7.42 -7.76
C ALA A 74 -4.84 -8.00 -9.02
N PHE A 75 -4.18 -8.96 -9.68
CA PHE A 75 -4.70 -9.63 -10.88
C PHE A 75 -4.71 -11.15 -10.74
N ASN A 76 -5.75 -11.80 -11.28
CA ASN A 76 -5.84 -13.25 -11.42
C ASN A 76 -5.81 -13.64 -12.92
N PRO A 77 -4.71 -14.26 -13.41
CA PRO A 77 -4.57 -14.61 -14.82
C PRO A 77 -5.55 -15.69 -15.30
N GLU A 78 -6.07 -16.55 -14.42
CA GLU A 78 -6.98 -17.64 -14.82
C GLU A 78 -8.39 -17.13 -15.15
N SER A 79 -8.86 -16.13 -14.40
CA SER A 79 -10.21 -15.58 -14.56
C SER A 79 -10.23 -14.24 -15.27
N GLY A 80 -9.07 -13.59 -15.44
CA GLY A 80 -8.97 -12.19 -15.84
C GLY A 80 -9.45 -11.20 -14.78
N GLY A 81 -9.95 -11.67 -13.62
CA GLY A 81 -10.46 -10.82 -12.56
C GLY A 81 -9.33 -10.06 -11.86
N ALA A 82 -9.63 -8.84 -11.41
CA ALA A 82 -8.67 -8.01 -10.70
C ALA A 82 -9.31 -7.25 -9.53
N ALA A 83 -8.48 -6.56 -8.76
CA ALA A 83 -8.89 -5.62 -7.74
C ALA A 83 -7.86 -4.51 -7.59
N VAL A 84 -8.31 -3.35 -7.14
CA VAL A 84 -7.45 -2.21 -6.82
C VAL A 84 -7.51 -1.92 -5.33
N GLY A 85 -6.41 -1.44 -4.76
CA GLY A 85 -6.29 -0.95 -3.40
C GLY A 85 -5.61 0.40 -3.38
N ILE A 86 -6.17 1.35 -2.63
CA ILE A 86 -5.65 2.72 -2.51
C ILE A 86 -5.63 3.14 -1.04
N VAL A 87 -4.54 3.77 -0.62
CA VAL A 87 -4.44 4.48 0.67
C VAL A 87 -3.89 5.88 0.44
N ILE A 88 -4.63 6.91 0.84
CA ILE A 88 -4.21 8.31 0.80
C ILE A 88 -3.88 8.77 2.21
N ARG A 89 -2.70 9.37 2.40
CA ARG A 89 -2.19 9.83 3.71
C ARG A 89 -1.78 11.29 3.69
N ASN A 90 -1.95 11.95 4.83
CA ASN A 90 -1.42 13.30 5.08
C ASN A 90 0.05 13.29 5.51
N ASP A 91 0.61 14.47 5.78
CA ASP A 91 1.98 14.73 6.24
C ASP A 91 2.29 14.17 7.65
N ALA A 92 1.27 13.92 8.47
CA ALA A 92 1.41 13.17 9.71
C ALA A 92 1.42 11.63 9.47
N GLY A 93 1.30 11.19 8.22
CA GLY A 93 1.21 9.79 7.82
C GLY A 93 -0.12 9.11 8.14
N GLN A 94 -1.11 9.89 8.58
CA GLN A 94 -2.44 9.40 8.92
C GLN A 94 -3.25 9.12 7.65
N PRO A 95 -3.95 7.98 7.56
CA PRO A 95 -4.80 7.68 6.42
C PRO A 95 -6.01 8.63 6.42
N LEU A 96 -6.16 9.41 5.36
CA LEU A 96 -7.34 10.25 5.10
C LEU A 96 -8.42 9.47 4.35
N LEU A 97 -8.00 8.58 3.45
CA LEU A 97 -8.89 7.76 2.63
C LEU A 97 -8.26 6.40 2.37
N MET A 98 -9.11 5.37 2.41
CA MET A 98 -8.75 4.01 2.02
C MET A 98 -9.86 3.48 1.14
N ALA A 99 -9.51 2.95 -0.03
CA ALA A 99 -10.48 2.43 -0.98
C ALA A 99 -10.00 1.11 -1.58
N GLY A 100 -10.96 0.32 -2.01
CA GLY A 100 -10.70 -0.86 -2.82
C GLY A 100 -11.91 -1.20 -3.66
N ARG A 101 -11.66 -1.67 -4.88
CA ARG A 101 -12.70 -1.99 -5.86
C ARG A 101 -12.32 -3.25 -6.61
N ARG A 102 -13.32 -4.10 -6.87
CA ARG A 102 -13.13 -5.27 -7.73
C ARG A 102 -13.27 -4.86 -9.19
N LEU A 103 -12.39 -5.37 -10.03
CA LEU A 103 -12.45 -5.28 -11.48
C LEU A 103 -12.86 -6.65 -12.01
N TYR A 104 -13.88 -6.68 -12.87
CA TYR A 104 -14.37 -7.92 -13.45
C TYR A 104 -13.42 -8.47 -14.52
N TYR A 105 -12.65 -7.59 -15.16
CA TYR A 105 -11.70 -7.94 -16.18
C TYR A 105 -10.54 -6.93 -16.20
N CYS A 106 -9.32 -7.47 -16.27
CA CYS A 106 -8.10 -6.81 -16.72
C CYS A 106 -7.40 -7.78 -17.69
N LYS A 107 -6.64 -7.22 -18.62
CA LYS A 107 -5.79 -7.95 -19.55
C LYS A 107 -4.61 -8.59 -18.84
N ASP A 108 -3.97 -7.85 -17.94
CA ASP A 108 -2.76 -8.27 -17.23
C ASP A 108 -2.62 -7.53 -15.89
N ALA A 109 -1.57 -7.88 -15.13
CA ALA A 109 -1.28 -7.25 -13.84
C ALA A 109 -0.89 -5.77 -13.99
N GLU A 110 -0.24 -5.38 -15.10
CA GLU A 110 0.15 -3.99 -15.34
C GLU A 110 -1.08 -3.09 -15.53
N GLU A 111 -2.12 -3.57 -16.22
CA GLU A 111 -3.39 -2.85 -16.33
C GLU A 111 -4.06 -2.69 -14.96
N ALA A 112 -4.06 -3.73 -14.12
CA ALA A 112 -4.63 -3.63 -12.77
C ALA A 112 -3.90 -2.57 -11.91
N GLU A 113 -2.58 -2.53 -11.98
CA GLU A 113 -1.73 -1.54 -11.31
C GLU A 113 -1.98 -0.12 -11.83
N ALA A 114 -2.04 0.05 -13.16
CA ALA A 114 -2.32 1.34 -13.78
C ALA A 114 -3.71 1.86 -13.39
N LEU A 115 -4.72 0.98 -13.33
CA LEU A 115 -6.06 1.34 -12.88
C LEU A 115 -6.10 1.69 -11.40
N ALA A 116 -5.34 1.01 -10.54
CA ALA A 116 -5.20 1.38 -9.13
C ALA A 116 -4.60 2.78 -8.97
N CYS A 117 -3.55 3.08 -9.74
CA CYS A 117 -2.93 4.40 -9.78
C CYS A 117 -3.91 5.49 -10.25
N LEU A 118 -4.61 5.25 -11.36
CA LEU A 118 -5.60 6.17 -11.92
C LEU A 118 -6.69 6.49 -10.89
N GLU A 119 -7.26 5.45 -10.27
CA GLU A 119 -8.31 5.63 -9.27
C GLU A 119 -7.79 6.37 -8.03
N GLY A 120 -6.56 6.08 -7.61
CA GLY A 120 -5.88 6.82 -6.56
C GLY A 120 -5.78 8.31 -6.87
N ILE A 121 -5.28 8.67 -8.06
CA ILE A 121 -5.18 10.07 -8.51
C ILE A 121 -6.56 10.74 -8.53
N CYS A 122 -7.58 10.08 -9.11
CA CYS A 122 -8.93 10.61 -9.15
C CYS A 122 -9.51 10.88 -7.75
N MET A 123 -9.22 10.01 -6.77
CA MET A 123 -9.61 10.24 -5.39
C MET A 123 -8.81 11.38 -4.75
N GLY A 124 -7.51 11.46 -5.03
CA GLY A 124 -6.63 12.53 -4.55
C GLY A 124 -7.04 13.92 -5.06
N ALA A 125 -7.61 14.00 -6.27
CA ALA A 125 -8.08 15.26 -6.86
C ALA A 125 -9.18 15.98 -6.04
N ARG A 126 -9.80 15.29 -5.05
CA ARG A 126 -10.73 15.91 -4.09
C ARG A 126 -10.06 16.94 -3.17
N TRP A 127 -8.74 16.89 -3.04
CA TRP A 127 -7.92 17.85 -2.31
C TRP A 127 -7.14 18.72 -3.29
N ALA A 128 -7.86 19.59 -4.01
CA ALA A 128 -7.32 20.37 -5.13
C ALA A 128 -6.11 21.24 -4.78
N ASP A 129 -5.99 21.67 -3.52
CA ASP A 129 -4.91 22.54 -3.04
C ASP A 129 -3.66 21.78 -2.54
N MET A 130 -3.65 20.45 -2.66
CA MET A 130 -2.57 19.59 -2.15
C MET A 130 -1.74 19.00 -3.28
N ASN A 131 -0.42 18.96 -3.12
CA ASN A 131 0.44 18.21 -4.02
C ASN A 131 0.21 16.70 -3.85
N ILE A 132 0.27 15.94 -4.94
CA ILE A 132 0.07 14.49 -4.90
C ILE A 132 1.40 13.78 -5.16
N ILE A 133 1.75 12.85 -4.26
CA ILE A 133 2.85 11.91 -4.42
C ILE A 133 2.25 10.52 -4.59
N LEU A 134 2.35 9.96 -5.79
CA LEU A 134 1.92 8.59 -6.07
C LEU A 134 3.07 7.60 -5.85
N GLU A 135 2.79 6.52 -5.12
CA GLU A 135 3.67 5.36 -4.92
C GLU A 135 2.93 4.10 -5.39
N SER A 136 3.56 3.34 -6.28
CA SER A 136 3.19 1.98 -6.70
C SER A 136 4.47 1.14 -6.75
N ASP A 137 4.35 -0.16 -6.53
CA ASP A 137 5.45 -1.12 -6.66
C ASP A 137 5.65 -1.60 -8.11
N CYS A 138 4.77 -1.20 -9.03
CA CYS A 138 4.85 -1.51 -10.44
C CYS A 138 5.78 -0.54 -11.20
N ALA A 139 7.05 -0.95 -11.35
CA ALA A 139 8.08 -0.14 -11.98
C ALA A 139 7.77 0.25 -13.44
N SER A 140 7.09 -0.62 -14.20
CA SER A 140 6.70 -0.34 -15.59
C SER A 140 5.67 0.78 -15.68
N VAL A 141 4.64 0.76 -14.83
CA VAL A 141 3.63 1.83 -14.75
C VAL A 141 4.26 3.16 -14.33
N ILE A 142 5.11 3.15 -13.31
CA ILE A 142 5.80 4.37 -12.85
C ILE A 142 6.71 4.95 -13.95
N LYS A 143 7.38 4.09 -14.73
CA LYS A 143 8.20 4.52 -15.85
C LYS A 143 7.35 5.21 -16.93
N LEU A 144 6.22 4.60 -17.30
CA LEU A 144 5.30 5.14 -18.31
C LEU A 144 4.79 6.54 -17.93
N PHE A 145 4.41 6.76 -16.66
CA PHE A 145 3.98 8.08 -16.20
C PHE A 145 5.08 9.13 -16.24
N LYS A 146 6.33 8.75 -15.99
CA LYS A 146 7.45 9.69 -16.07
C LYS A 146 7.80 10.06 -17.52
N GLU A 147 7.63 9.15 -18.46
CA GLU A 147 7.88 9.40 -19.88
C GLU A 147 6.82 10.34 -20.48
N ASP A 148 5.51 10.10 -20.25
CA ASP A 148 4.44 10.99 -20.75
C ASP A 148 4.52 12.42 -20.17
N LEU A 149 5.02 12.58 -18.95
CA LEU A 149 5.27 13.91 -18.36
C LEU A 149 6.41 14.67 -19.05
N ASN A 150 7.45 13.97 -19.52
CA ASN A 150 8.57 14.59 -20.20
C ASN A 150 8.22 14.96 -21.65
N ASP A 151 7.33 14.22 -22.31
CA ASP A 151 6.91 14.50 -23.69
C ASP A 151 5.96 15.71 -23.82
N ARG A 152 5.41 16.18 -22.69
CA ARG A 152 4.46 17.32 -22.65
C ARG A 152 5.04 18.63 -22.10
N ALA A 153 6.29 18.61 -21.63
CA ALA A 153 7.00 19.76 -21.07
C ALA A 153 7.84 20.47 -22.14
#